data_AF-A0A955BX74-F1
#
_entry.id   AF-A0A955BX74-F1
#
_cell.length_a   1.000
_cell.length_b   1.000
_cell.length_c   1.000
_cell.angle_alpha   90.00
_cell.angle_beta   90.00
_cell.angle_gamma   90.00
#
_symmetry.space_group_name_H-M   'P 1'
#
loop_
_entity.id
_entity.type
_entity.pdbx_description
1 polymer ?
#
loop_
_entity_poly.entity_id
_entity_poly.type
_entity_poly.pdbx_seq_one_letter_code
_entity_poly.pdbx_strand_id
1 'polypeptide(L)'
;MSLTRTLRKLVAFTALVIGAVFLPVVGPALSAQKPLVDLVDPFLGTAPLTNVEDIGFEPPWRVWAGLTFPGASLPNGMVQLSPITEFGSGAGYEYEDTVIHAFTHTNKGHWNLCYLPLLPASGEVDPDDYGSAFSHDAESASPGYYQVRLSRYGVNAELTTTLR
;
A
#
# COMPACT_ATOMS: atom_id res chain seq x y z
N MET A 1 -43.81 -50.43 45.48
CA MET A 1 -43.60 -50.43 44.01
C MET A 1 -43.89 -49.04 43.39
N SER A 2 -43.34 -47.95 43.97
CA SER A 2 -43.68 -46.56 43.57
C SER A 2 -42.47 -45.63 43.41
N LEU A 3 -41.36 -45.84 44.14
CA LEU A 3 -40.23 -44.91 44.12
C LEU A 3 -39.29 -45.04 42.90
N THR A 4 -39.17 -46.21 42.29
CA THR A 4 -38.20 -46.48 41.20
C THR A 4 -38.64 -45.96 39.84
N ARG A 5 -39.94 -45.72 39.63
CA ARG A 5 -40.48 -45.16 38.37
C ARG A 5 -40.33 -43.64 38.30
N THR A 6 -40.42 -42.94 39.44
CA THR A 6 -40.33 -41.47 39.49
C THR A 6 -38.89 -41.00 39.34
N LEU A 7 -37.92 -41.71 39.92
CA LEU A 7 -36.49 -41.39 39.79
C LEU A 7 -35.97 -41.56 38.34
N ARG A 8 -36.43 -42.59 37.62
CA ARG A 8 -36.08 -42.80 36.20
C ARG A 8 -36.63 -41.70 35.30
N LYS A 9 -37.83 -41.18 35.59
CA LYS A 9 -38.41 -40.05 34.84
C LYS A 9 -37.69 -38.73 35.13
N LEU A 10 -37.25 -38.50 36.37
CA LEU A 10 -36.51 -37.28 36.74
C LEU A 10 -35.11 -37.25 36.11
N VAL A 11 -34.38 -38.37 36.13
CA VAL A 11 -33.06 -38.49 35.50
C VAL A 11 -33.14 -38.35 33.97
N ALA A 12 -34.17 -38.94 33.35
CA ALA A 12 -34.41 -38.79 31.90
C ALA A 12 -34.77 -37.35 31.50
N PHE A 13 -35.46 -36.60 32.36
CA PHE A 13 -35.82 -35.21 32.10
C PHE A 13 -34.62 -34.26 32.25
N THR A 14 -33.75 -34.48 33.25
CA THR A 14 -32.50 -33.73 33.38
C THR A 14 -31.50 -34.02 32.26
N ALA A 15 -31.46 -35.25 31.75
CA ALA A 15 -30.60 -35.60 30.60
C ALA A 15 -31.07 -34.93 29.29
N LEU A 16 -32.39 -34.76 29.11
CA LEU A 16 -32.95 -34.11 27.91
C LEU A 16 -32.72 -32.59 27.92
N VAL A 17 -32.75 -31.96 29.10
CA VAL A 17 -32.55 -30.49 29.24
C VAL A 17 -31.08 -30.11 29.11
N ILE A 18 -30.14 -30.96 29.53
CA ILE A 18 -28.69 -30.68 29.38
C ILE A 18 -28.22 -30.91 27.93
N GLY A 19 -28.82 -31.84 27.19
CA GLY A 19 -28.50 -32.09 25.78
C GLY A 19 -28.98 -31.00 24.81
N ALA A 20 -29.91 -30.14 25.21
CA ALA A 20 -30.52 -29.13 24.33
C ALA A 20 -29.88 -27.74 24.40
N VAL A 21 -28.94 -27.50 25.32
CA VAL A 21 -28.41 -26.14 25.61
C VAL A 21 -27.04 -25.87 24.99
N PHE A 22 -26.35 -26.87 24.43
CA PHE A 22 -25.08 -26.69 23.73
C PHE A 22 -25.07 -27.37 22.36
N LEU A 23 -25.90 -26.87 21.44
CA LEU A 23 -25.57 -26.94 20.03
C LEU A 23 -24.59 -25.77 19.77
N PRO A 24 -23.30 -26.04 19.50
CA PRO A 24 -22.44 -24.98 19.00
C PRO A 24 -23.00 -24.61 17.63
N VAL A 25 -23.57 -23.41 17.53
CA VAL A 25 -23.87 -22.79 16.24
C VAL A 25 -22.52 -22.48 15.60
N VAL A 26 -21.90 -23.49 15.01
CA VAL A 26 -20.82 -23.31 14.05
C VAL A 26 -21.50 -22.91 12.75
N GLY A 27 -21.99 -21.67 12.71
CA GLY A 27 -22.22 -21.02 11.42
C GLY A 27 -20.86 -20.93 10.72
N PRO A 28 -20.80 -21.10 9.39
CA PRO A 28 -19.57 -20.78 8.68
C PRO A 28 -19.22 -19.34 9.04
N ALA A 29 -18.04 -19.13 9.61
CA ALA A 29 -17.47 -17.79 9.64
C ALA A 29 -17.39 -17.38 8.17
N LEU A 30 -18.26 -16.47 7.73
CA LEU A 30 -18.07 -15.79 6.46
C LEU A 30 -16.72 -15.10 6.60
N SER A 31 -15.67 -15.69 6.03
CA SER A 31 -14.41 -15.00 5.85
C SER A 31 -14.75 -13.78 5.02
N ALA A 32 -14.66 -12.58 5.62
CA ALA A 32 -14.79 -11.35 4.86
C ALA A 32 -13.76 -11.41 3.72
N GLN A 33 -14.23 -11.36 2.47
CA GLN A 33 -13.33 -11.31 1.33
C GLN A 33 -12.55 -9.99 1.42
N LYS A 34 -11.21 -10.06 1.38
CA LYS A 34 -10.40 -8.84 1.38
C LYS A 34 -10.84 -7.94 0.20
N PRO A 35 -11.03 -6.63 0.44
CA PRO A 35 -11.22 -5.67 -0.63
C PRO A 35 -10.14 -5.84 -1.72
N LEU A 36 -10.54 -5.82 -3.00
CA LEU A 36 -9.58 -6.00 -4.10
C LEU A 36 -8.53 -4.89 -4.16
N VAL A 37 -8.86 -3.71 -3.64
CA VAL A 37 -7.94 -2.57 -3.57
C VAL A 37 -6.74 -2.86 -2.66
N ASP A 38 -6.89 -3.72 -1.65
CA ASP A 38 -5.82 -4.12 -0.73
C ASP A 38 -4.79 -5.05 -1.38
N LEU A 39 -5.09 -5.55 -2.59
CA LEU A 39 -4.18 -6.40 -3.37
C LEU A 39 -3.29 -5.59 -4.32
N VAL A 40 -3.55 -4.29 -4.47
CA VAL A 40 -2.81 -3.43 -5.38
C VAL A 40 -1.55 -2.95 -4.69
N ASP A 41 -0.41 -3.21 -5.32
CA ASP A 41 0.90 -2.67 -4.96
C ASP A 41 1.31 -1.58 -5.97
N PRO A 42 1.25 -0.28 -5.59
CA PRO A 42 1.62 0.82 -6.49
C PRO A 42 3.10 0.85 -6.87
N PHE A 43 3.98 0.10 -6.18
CA PHE A 43 5.40 0.03 -6.55
C PHE A 43 5.66 -0.88 -7.74
N LEU A 44 4.70 -1.71 -8.13
CA LEU A 44 4.87 -2.57 -9.30
C LEU A 44 5.07 -1.74 -10.58
N GLY A 45 6.19 -2.00 -11.26
CA GLY A 45 6.61 -1.27 -12.46
C GLY A 45 7.48 -0.04 -12.20
N THR A 46 7.78 0.29 -10.94
CA THR A 46 8.68 1.40 -10.57
C THR A 46 10.16 1.00 -10.52
N ALA A 47 10.45 -0.29 -10.47
CA ALA A 47 11.81 -0.84 -10.49
C ALA A 47 12.10 -1.57 -11.83
N PRO A 48 13.33 -1.49 -12.36
CA PRO A 48 13.76 -2.31 -13.49
C PRO A 48 13.95 -3.76 -13.08
N LEU A 49 13.66 -4.68 -14.00
CA LEU A 49 13.92 -6.10 -13.81
C LEU A 49 15.40 -6.39 -14.09
N THR A 50 16.19 -6.55 -13.03
CA THR A 50 17.63 -6.76 -13.12
C THR A 50 18.06 -8.18 -12.75
N ASN A 51 17.16 -8.99 -12.17
CA ASN A 51 17.47 -10.36 -11.80
C ASN A 51 17.67 -11.24 -13.05
N VAL A 52 18.90 -11.68 -13.27
CA VAL A 52 19.31 -12.52 -14.41
C VAL A 52 18.53 -13.85 -14.46
N GLU A 53 18.17 -14.40 -13.30
CA GLU A 53 17.38 -15.65 -13.23
C GLU A 53 15.96 -15.46 -13.79
N ASP A 54 15.36 -14.28 -13.56
CA ASP A 54 14.01 -13.97 -14.02
C ASP A 54 13.99 -13.56 -15.49
N ILE A 55 14.98 -12.79 -15.95
CA ILE A 55 15.02 -12.22 -17.31
C ILE A 55 15.77 -13.11 -18.32
N GLY A 56 16.60 -14.04 -17.88
CA GLY A 56 17.30 -15.01 -18.72
C GLY A 56 18.47 -14.46 -19.55
N PHE A 57 18.93 -13.23 -19.29
CA PHE A 57 20.14 -12.64 -19.88
C PHE A 57 20.76 -11.59 -18.96
N GLU A 58 22.04 -11.27 -19.16
CA GLU A 58 22.71 -10.19 -18.44
C GLU A 58 22.62 -8.89 -19.27
N PRO A 59 21.87 -7.87 -18.80
CA PRO A 59 21.67 -6.67 -19.58
C PRO A 59 22.94 -5.82 -19.62
N PRO A 60 23.40 -5.40 -20.82
CA PRO A 60 24.62 -4.59 -20.99
C PRO A 60 24.48 -3.14 -20.49
N TRP A 61 23.28 -2.69 -20.14
CA TRP A 61 22.95 -1.37 -19.62
C TRP A 61 21.74 -1.45 -18.68
N ARG A 62 21.49 -0.40 -17.88
CA ARG A 62 20.28 -0.30 -17.06
C ARG A 62 19.04 -0.43 -17.95
N VAL A 63 18.22 -1.44 -17.70
CA VAL A 63 16.97 -1.65 -18.44
C VAL A 63 15.88 -0.70 -17.95
N TRP A 64 14.85 -0.50 -18.75
CA TRP A 64 13.71 0.33 -18.37
C TRP A 64 12.79 -0.43 -17.41
N ALA A 65 12.26 0.28 -16.42
CA ALA A 65 11.14 -0.18 -15.62
C ALA A 65 9.81 -0.09 -16.40
N GLY A 66 8.69 -0.34 -15.72
CA GLY A 66 7.35 -0.04 -16.26
C GLY A 66 7.07 1.46 -16.38
N LEU A 67 7.94 2.31 -15.84
CA LEU A 67 7.84 3.77 -15.86
C LEU A 67 6.54 4.28 -15.22
N THR A 68 6.08 3.56 -14.20
CA THR A 68 4.92 3.91 -13.38
C THR A 68 5.33 4.76 -12.18
N PHE A 69 4.36 5.12 -11.33
CA PHE A 69 4.62 5.91 -10.12
C PHE A 69 3.80 5.36 -8.94
N PRO A 70 4.34 5.38 -7.71
CA PRO A 70 3.67 4.83 -6.52
C PRO A 70 2.73 5.84 -5.84
N GLY A 71 2.48 6.98 -6.49
CA GLY A 71 1.73 8.09 -5.96
C GLY A 71 0.20 7.91 -5.92
N ALA A 72 -0.47 8.83 -5.22
CA ALA A 72 -1.92 8.82 -5.07
C ALA A 72 -2.64 9.29 -6.35
N SER A 73 -3.62 8.50 -6.81
CA SER A 73 -4.57 8.92 -7.84
C SER A 73 -5.91 8.18 -7.73
N LEU A 74 -6.98 8.83 -8.16
CA LEU A 74 -8.27 8.20 -8.43
C LEU A 74 -8.37 7.75 -9.89
N PRO A 75 -9.20 6.73 -10.21
CA PRO A 75 -9.46 6.36 -11.59
C PRO A 75 -9.90 7.57 -12.44
N ASN A 76 -9.17 7.83 -13.53
CA ASN A 76 -9.37 8.97 -14.43
C ASN A 76 -9.27 10.36 -13.74
N GLY A 77 -8.55 10.45 -12.63
CA GLY A 77 -8.28 11.70 -11.93
C GLY A 77 -7.43 12.68 -12.77
N MET A 78 -7.70 13.98 -12.63
CA MET A 78 -6.84 15.00 -13.21
C MET A 78 -5.52 15.14 -12.43
N VAL A 79 -5.62 14.99 -11.12
CA VAL A 79 -4.52 15.04 -10.16
C VAL A 79 -3.97 13.63 -9.94
N GLN A 80 -2.65 13.53 -10.03
CA GLN A 80 -1.87 12.31 -9.88
C GLN A 80 -0.62 12.71 -9.09
N LEU A 81 -0.74 12.73 -7.76
CA LEU A 81 0.33 13.17 -6.88
C LEU A 81 1.37 12.07 -6.75
N SER A 82 2.65 12.37 -6.82
CA SER A 82 3.70 11.37 -6.70
C SER A 82 5.02 11.96 -6.20
N PRO A 83 5.86 11.18 -5.48
CA PRO A 83 7.27 11.53 -5.31
C PRO A 83 8.00 11.66 -6.65
N ILE A 84 9.07 12.45 -6.62
CA ILE A 84 10.01 12.65 -7.72
C ILE A 84 11.40 12.31 -7.19
N THR A 85 11.99 11.22 -7.67
CA THR A 85 13.38 10.82 -7.39
C THR A 85 14.34 11.19 -8.51
N GLU A 86 13.84 11.28 -9.76
CA GLU A 86 14.63 11.71 -10.92
C GLU A 86 13.76 12.50 -11.91
N PHE A 87 14.18 13.73 -12.23
CA PHE A 87 13.50 14.53 -13.23
C PHE A 87 13.78 13.99 -14.64
N GLY A 88 12.76 13.96 -15.49
CA GLY A 88 12.92 13.46 -16.86
C GLY A 88 13.08 11.94 -16.99
N SER A 89 12.95 11.15 -15.90
CA SER A 89 12.82 9.70 -15.99
C SER A 89 11.36 9.27 -15.90
N GLY A 90 10.87 8.41 -16.79
CA GLY A 90 9.57 7.73 -16.68
C GLY A 90 8.39 8.61 -16.24
N ALA A 91 7.86 8.33 -15.05
CA ALA A 91 6.88 9.15 -14.32
C ALA A 91 7.49 9.85 -13.08
N GLY A 92 8.81 9.96 -13.03
CA GLY A 92 9.59 10.72 -12.06
C GLY A 92 10.06 9.95 -10.86
N TYR A 93 9.73 8.68 -10.75
CA TYR A 93 10.10 7.83 -9.64
C TYR A 93 10.74 6.54 -10.17
N GLU A 94 11.93 6.23 -9.65
CA GLU A 94 12.61 4.96 -9.85
C GLU A 94 12.83 4.35 -8.47
N TYR A 95 12.42 3.09 -8.29
CA TYR A 95 12.43 2.46 -6.97
C TYR A 95 13.82 2.36 -6.36
N GLU A 96 14.88 2.18 -7.15
CA GLU A 96 16.24 2.09 -6.60
C GLU A 96 16.83 3.42 -6.11
N ASP A 97 16.18 4.55 -6.37
CA ASP A 97 16.67 5.84 -5.93
C ASP A 97 16.47 6.03 -4.42
N THR A 98 17.35 6.85 -3.81
CA THR A 98 17.37 7.05 -2.35
C THR A 98 17.11 8.49 -1.93
N VAL A 99 16.84 9.37 -2.90
CA VAL A 99 16.59 10.80 -2.70
C VAL A 99 15.29 11.19 -3.37
N ILE A 100 14.44 11.92 -2.64
CA ILE A 100 13.27 12.59 -3.19
C ILE A 100 13.62 14.07 -3.37
N HIS A 101 13.46 14.57 -4.58
CA HIS A 101 13.65 15.98 -4.91
C HIS A 101 12.39 16.81 -4.66
N ALA A 102 11.21 16.28 -4.95
CA ALA A 102 9.93 16.97 -4.75
C ALA A 102 8.74 16.00 -4.89
N PHE A 103 7.53 16.55 -4.77
CA PHE A 103 6.28 15.88 -5.13
C PHE A 103 5.59 16.65 -6.25
N THR A 104 5.21 15.96 -7.33
CA THR A 104 4.49 16.57 -8.47
C THR A 104 3.01 16.68 -8.17
N HIS A 105 2.35 17.73 -8.67
CA HIS A 105 0.89 17.86 -8.60
C HIS A 105 0.17 16.96 -9.62
N THR A 106 0.81 16.65 -10.75
CA THR A 106 0.25 15.72 -11.74
C THR A 106 1.32 15.00 -12.54
N ASN A 107 1.26 13.67 -12.51
CA ASN A 107 2.04 12.78 -13.36
C ASN A 107 1.26 12.43 -14.63
N LYS A 108 1.36 13.27 -15.66
CA LYS A 108 0.75 13.01 -16.97
C LYS A 108 1.77 12.53 -17.99
N GLY A 109 1.95 11.21 -18.06
CA GLY A 109 2.52 10.54 -19.22
C GLY A 109 4.05 10.62 -19.38
N HIS A 110 4.48 10.11 -20.55
CA HIS A 110 5.84 9.77 -20.93
C HIS A 110 6.86 10.90 -20.71
N TRP A 111 8.00 10.56 -20.07
CA TRP A 111 9.13 11.45 -19.75
C TRP A 111 8.85 12.52 -18.70
N ASN A 112 7.90 12.24 -17.81
CA ASN A 112 7.75 12.93 -16.54
C ASN A 112 7.71 14.46 -16.64
N LEU A 113 6.57 15.00 -17.06
CA LEU A 113 6.37 16.44 -17.11
C LEU A 113 6.27 17.10 -15.72
N CYS A 114 6.21 16.31 -14.64
CA CYS A 114 6.49 16.72 -13.25
C CYS A 114 5.92 18.10 -12.86
N TYR A 115 4.67 18.36 -13.24
CA TYR A 115 4.13 19.71 -13.15
C TYR A 115 3.88 20.13 -11.70
N LEU A 116 4.31 21.35 -11.38
CA LEU A 116 4.19 21.97 -10.07
C LEU A 116 4.89 21.13 -8.97
N PRO A 117 6.22 20.97 -9.02
CA PRO A 117 6.96 20.28 -7.99
C PRO A 117 6.92 21.07 -6.68
N LEU A 118 6.59 20.39 -5.58
CA LEU A 118 6.52 20.94 -4.23
C LEU A 118 7.30 20.05 -3.28
N LEU A 119 8.18 20.62 -2.49
CA LEU A 119 8.91 19.90 -1.44
C LEU A 119 8.61 20.53 -0.08
N PRO A 120 7.98 19.81 0.85
CA PRO A 120 7.88 20.28 2.23
C PRO A 120 9.25 20.17 2.92
N ALA A 121 9.76 21.31 3.37
CA ALA A 121 11.06 21.42 4.03
C ALA A 121 10.94 22.17 5.36
N SER A 122 11.87 21.90 6.27
CA SER A 122 12.00 22.60 7.55
C SER A 122 13.48 22.92 7.83
N GLY A 123 13.75 23.99 8.57
CA GLY A 123 15.12 24.44 8.83
C GLY A 123 15.74 25.20 7.66
N GLU A 124 17.06 25.15 7.54
CA GLU A 124 17.81 25.76 6.44
C GLU A 124 17.71 24.90 5.17
N VAL A 125 17.51 25.55 4.03
CA VAL A 125 17.37 24.90 2.73
C VAL A 125 18.46 25.43 1.80
N ASP A 126 19.30 24.52 1.30
CA ASP A 126 20.24 24.81 0.22
C ASP A 126 19.52 24.63 -1.13
N PRO A 127 19.37 25.68 -1.95
CA PRO A 127 18.70 25.57 -3.24
C PRO A 127 19.46 24.73 -4.28
N ASP A 128 20.76 24.47 -4.07
CA ASP A 128 21.58 23.64 -4.96
C ASP A 128 21.59 22.16 -4.52
N ASP A 129 21.27 21.89 -3.25
CA ASP A 129 21.08 20.55 -2.69
C ASP A 129 19.90 20.55 -1.70
N TYR A 130 18.68 20.46 -2.23
CA TYR A 130 17.44 20.42 -1.45
C TYR A 130 16.78 19.03 -1.40
N GLY A 131 17.36 18.01 -2.03
CA GLY A 131 16.77 16.66 -2.02
C GLY A 131 16.75 16.08 -0.59
N SER A 132 15.74 15.30 -0.24
CA SER A 132 15.75 14.57 1.03
C SER A 132 16.00 13.09 0.81
N ALA A 133 16.94 12.53 1.57
CA ALA A 133 17.07 11.08 1.69
C ALA A 133 15.79 10.47 2.28
N PHE A 134 15.44 9.27 1.80
CA PHE A 134 14.33 8.45 2.32
C PHE A 134 14.72 6.97 2.31
N SER A 135 13.85 6.13 2.88
CA SER A 135 13.97 4.66 2.83
C SER A 135 12.59 4.07 2.61
N HIS A 136 12.51 2.97 1.86
CA HIS A 136 11.26 2.22 1.67
C HIS A 136 10.69 1.66 2.98
N ASP A 137 11.51 1.47 4.02
CA ASP A 137 11.03 1.08 5.36
C ASP A 137 10.10 2.13 5.99
N ALA A 138 10.24 3.39 5.57
CA ALA A 138 9.44 4.52 6.03
C ALA A 138 8.62 5.14 4.89
N GLU A 139 8.35 4.35 3.86
CA GLU A 139 7.52 4.68 2.70
C GLU A 139 6.36 3.70 2.62
N SER A 140 5.18 4.20 2.27
CA SER A 140 4.03 3.35 2.00
C SER A 140 3.18 3.94 0.88
N ALA A 141 2.64 3.05 0.04
CA ALA A 141 1.80 3.40 -1.08
C ALA A 141 0.58 2.49 -1.12
N SER A 142 -0.57 3.07 -1.42
CA SER A 142 -1.82 2.35 -1.70
C SER A 142 -2.64 3.15 -2.71
N PRO A 143 -3.63 2.55 -3.39
CA PRO A 143 -4.49 3.31 -4.29
C PRO A 143 -5.14 4.51 -3.60
N GLY A 144 -4.80 5.72 -4.04
CA GLY A 144 -5.33 6.97 -3.51
C GLY A 144 -4.62 7.53 -2.26
N TYR A 145 -3.55 6.89 -1.78
CA TYR A 145 -2.75 7.39 -0.66
C TYR A 145 -1.27 7.02 -0.80
N TYR A 146 -0.40 7.98 -0.55
CA TYR A 146 1.05 7.78 -0.49
C TYR A 146 1.63 8.51 0.72
N GLN A 147 2.63 7.91 1.37
CA GLN A 147 3.34 8.50 2.50
C GLN A 147 4.82 8.17 2.44
N VAL A 148 5.65 9.13 2.87
CA VAL A 148 7.09 8.91 3.04
C VAL A 148 7.70 9.82 4.10
N ARG A 149 8.69 9.29 4.83
CA ARG A 149 9.51 10.08 5.76
C ARG A 149 10.69 10.74 5.03
N LEU A 150 10.70 12.07 5.01
CA LEU A 150 11.81 12.88 4.53
C LEU A 150 12.84 13.06 5.66
N SER A 151 13.92 12.28 5.61
CA SER A 151 14.91 12.21 6.70
C SER A 151 15.62 13.53 6.93
N ARG A 152 15.98 14.26 5.86
CA ARG A 152 16.68 15.56 5.94
C ARG A 152 15.86 16.59 6.70
N TYR A 153 14.56 16.64 6.43
CA TYR A 153 13.67 17.68 6.95
C TYR A 153 12.89 17.27 8.19
N GLY A 154 12.99 16.01 8.62
CA GLY A 154 12.20 15.48 9.73
C GLY A 154 10.68 15.56 9.46
N VAL A 155 10.26 15.56 8.19
CA VAL A 155 8.87 15.71 7.74
C VAL A 155 8.30 14.35 7.35
N ASN A 156 7.08 14.04 7.79
CA ASN A 156 6.29 12.95 7.20
C ASN A 156 5.38 13.57 6.12
N ALA A 157 5.65 13.27 4.86
CA ALA A 157 4.83 13.76 3.75
C ALA A 157 3.73 12.74 3.47
N GLU A 158 2.49 13.20 3.34
CA GLU A 158 1.31 12.37 3.07
C GLU A 158 0.50 13.00 1.94
N LEU A 159 0.12 12.20 0.96
CA LEU A 159 -0.55 12.62 -0.27
C LEU A 159 -1.83 11.83 -0.45
N THR A 160 -2.91 12.51 -0.78
CA THR A 160 -4.16 11.90 -1.23
C THR A 160 -4.78 12.77 -2.32
N THR A 161 -5.65 12.18 -3.13
CA THR A 161 -6.23 12.87 -4.29
C THR A 161 -7.73 12.72 -4.33
N THR A 162 -8.40 13.79 -4.77
CA THR A 162 -9.74 13.67 -5.34
C THR A 162 -9.64 13.70 -6.87
N LEU A 163 -10.75 13.92 -7.58
CA LEU A 163 -10.72 14.04 -9.03
C LEU A 163 -9.94 15.27 -9.51
N ARG A 164 -9.89 16.35 -8.72
CA ARG A 164 -9.27 17.64 -9.03
C ARG A 164 -8.75 18.33 -7.78
#